data_AF-A0A1X0Y6A7-F1
#
_entry.id   AF-A0A1X0Y6A7-F1
#
_cell.length_a   1.000
_cell.length_b   1.000
_cell.length_c   1.000
_cell.angle_alpha   90.00
_cell.angle_beta   90.00
_cell.angle_gamma   90.00
#
_symmetry.space_group_name_H-M   'P 1'
#
loop_
_entity.id
_entity.type
_entity.pdbx_description
1 polymer ?
#
loop_
_entity_poly.entity_id
_entity_poly.type
_entity_poly.pdbx_seq_one_letter_code
_entity_poly.pdbx_strand_id
1 'polypeptide(L)'
;MMVEQDLEARVAHLEHQLEGLQKRLSLLETGLDGVSVDVQNEDSDKASVLSRGGGLSSWAGKAALLPRVATVCFIMVLALALRTATDNHLINQQVGTILGMSYAAILVLVGWVLYHREGDNAPVFTGAGAFLLCSMVVETQAHFKTLTPVPAYFILMMLGATLGAQSQRFQKPGPVIIGTLGMCLAGAAIDYPTPLFSYLAPLLLLANVLAFNASRLKNTSWLRWFVFGMTVLIAQVWAMRLGMYLFADQIPPEPLAENWFFPLVAIYGIGFIFSSFFGVWRTGDGPIALFDNVAPTLTVVWVVWSSHYVLQRGGSSFFGLGVAGVLAALLCYFLIHMLAQRKIDHTPGGTTLSMAGSLLLVLCLPLATYNLVIAAAVYSGVAVWLARMSNKWRNSGVRWVSYLLQIAAGFALMVALRNHPDGQNLLMTLAGTGLTAIGGIYHYVWSRRYPPLQIGRVFGRFDTCDRSAALVLLSGLTAGFFQARSLLYWGLHQMSGNQFGAFVCLQSVLINSAIAVLMILAWKRNSRELKNVAILVTLVAAFKVFMIDLFSTKGIPLLLSVLSFGIVASVESVVLARWQKLDAFAGERGKTAEKGEEVKV
;
A
#
# COMPACT_ATOMS: atom_id res chain seq x y z
N MET A 1 -49.14 -47.53 -9.53
CA MET A 1 -48.50 -47.74 -10.85
C MET A 1 -47.56 -46.61 -11.28
N MET A 2 -47.99 -45.36 -11.49
CA MET A 2 -47.05 -44.30 -11.94
C MET A 2 -46.01 -43.83 -10.90
N VAL A 3 -46.26 -44.05 -9.60
CA VAL A 3 -45.33 -43.65 -8.51
C VAL A 3 -44.28 -44.73 -8.20
N GLU A 4 -44.56 -46.01 -8.49
CA GLU A 4 -43.58 -47.10 -8.31
C GLU A 4 -42.46 -47.03 -9.35
N GLN A 5 -42.78 -46.69 -10.60
CA GLN A 5 -41.78 -46.57 -11.66
C GLN A 5 -40.77 -45.42 -11.41
N ASP A 6 -41.19 -44.34 -10.74
CA ASP A 6 -40.30 -43.22 -10.40
C ASP A 6 -39.37 -43.56 -9.21
N LEU A 7 -39.84 -44.41 -8.28
CA LEU A 7 -39.01 -44.91 -7.18
C LEU A 7 -37.98 -45.94 -7.67
N GLU A 8 -38.36 -46.86 -8.55
CA GLU A 8 -37.44 -47.84 -9.14
C GLU A 8 -36.34 -47.16 -9.97
N ALA A 9 -36.69 -46.11 -10.74
CA ALA A 9 -35.72 -45.33 -11.49
C ALA A 9 -34.73 -44.57 -10.57
N ARG A 10 -35.20 -44.05 -9.43
CA ARG A 10 -34.36 -43.36 -8.44
C ARG A 10 -33.44 -44.33 -7.68
N VAL A 11 -33.92 -45.52 -7.35
CA VAL A 11 -33.12 -46.56 -6.70
C VAL A 11 -32.03 -47.05 -7.66
N ALA A 12 -32.36 -47.33 -8.91
CA ALA A 12 -31.37 -47.72 -9.93
C ALA A 12 -30.32 -46.62 -10.17
N HIS A 13 -30.72 -45.35 -10.12
CA HIS A 13 -29.77 -44.23 -10.24
C HIS A 13 -28.82 -44.14 -9.02
N LEU A 14 -29.33 -44.39 -7.82
CA LEU A 14 -28.51 -44.39 -6.59
C LEU A 14 -27.56 -45.58 -6.53
N GLU A 15 -27.98 -46.77 -6.99
CA GLU A 15 -27.11 -47.95 -7.09
C GLU A 15 -25.94 -47.68 -8.06
N HIS A 16 -26.22 -47.10 -9.22
CA HIS A 16 -25.17 -46.76 -10.19
C HIS A 16 -24.19 -45.68 -9.65
N GLN A 17 -24.66 -44.75 -8.82
CA GLN A 17 -23.78 -43.78 -8.15
C GLN A 17 -22.92 -44.41 -7.06
N LEU A 18 -23.48 -45.37 -6.30
CA LEU A 18 -22.77 -46.13 -5.27
C LEU A 18 -21.68 -47.01 -5.88
N GLU A 19 -21.97 -47.74 -6.97
CA GLU A 19 -20.97 -48.53 -7.69
C GLU A 19 -19.83 -47.65 -8.24
N GLY A 20 -20.18 -46.47 -8.77
CA GLY A 20 -19.19 -45.49 -9.25
C GLY A 20 -18.27 -44.98 -8.13
N LEU A 21 -18.81 -44.77 -6.93
CA LEU A 21 -18.03 -44.37 -5.75
C LEU A 21 -17.18 -45.52 -5.21
N GLN A 22 -17.72 -46.73 -5.13
CA GLN A 22 -16.97 -47.92 -4.67
C GLN A 22 -15.80 -48.25 -5.60
N LYS A 23 -15.97 -48.05 -6.92
CA LYS A 23 -14.91 -48.22 -7.91
C LYS A 23 -13.81 -47.14 -7.79
N ARG A 24 -14.18 -45.90 -7.44
CA ARG A 24 -13.20 -44.83 -7.17
C ARG A 24 -12.46 -45.05 -5.85
N LEU A 25 -13.15 -45.59 -4.84
CA LEU A 25 -12.57 -45.86 -3.53
C LEU A 25 -11.60 -47.04 -3.60
N SER A 26 -11.95 -48.10 -4.31
CA SER A 26 -11.03 -49.23 -4.58
C SER A 26 -9.82 -48.84 -5.42
N LEU A 27 -9.96 -47.94 -6.41
CA LEU A 27 -8.83 -47.38 -7.17
C LEU A 27 -7.91 -46.48 -6.31
N LEU A 28 -8.46 -45.77 -5.34
CA LEU A 28 -7.68 -44.97 -4.38
C LEU A 28 -6.95 -45.85 -3.38
N GLU A 29 -7.62 -46.89 -2.86
CA GLU A 29 -7.00 -47.86 -1.93
C GLU A 29 -5.89 -48.65 -2.62
N THR A 30 -6.11 -49.14 -3.85
CA THR A 30 -5.05 -49.81 -4.63
C THR A 30 -3.93 -48.87 -5.07
N GLY A 31 -4.20 -47.57 -5.22
CA GLY A 31 -3.17 -46.55 -5.49
C GLY A 31 -2.33 -46.17 -4.26
N LEU A 32 -2.81 -46.44 -3.05
CA LEU A 32 -2.14 -46.12 -1.79
C LEU A 32 -1.20 -47.24 -1.31
N ASP A 33 -1.45 -48.50 -1.69
CA ASP A 33 -0.60 -49.64 -1.31
C ASP A 33 0.56 -49.92 -2.29
N GLY A 34 0.71 -49.12 -3.35
CA GLY A 34 1.55 -49.45 -4.51
C GLY A 34 2.72 -48.52 -4.86
N VAL A 35 3.09 -47.51 -4.07
CA VAL A 35 4.21 -46.61 -4.45
C VAL A 35 5.11 -46.25 -3.27
N SER A 36 6.07 -47.14 -2.99
CA SER A 36 7.36 -46.79 -2.41
C SER A 36 8.42 -46.80 -3.52
N VAL A 37 8.55 -45.70 -4.28
CA VAL A 37 9.68 -45.49 -5.19
C VAL A 37 10.07 -44.00 -5.19
N ASP A 38 11.36 -43.79 -4.95
CA ASP A 38 12.13 -42.54 -4.98
C ASP A 38 12.39 -42.08 -6.42
N VAL A 39 11.93 -40.87 -6.82
CA VAL A 39 12.49 -40.09 -7.94
C VAL A 39 12.27 -38.58 -7.70
N GLN A 40 13.35 -37.84 -7.95
CA GLN A 40 13.53 -36.39 -7.89
C GLN A 40 12.71 -35.58 -8.92
N ASN A 41 12.47 -34.34 -8.52
CA ASN A 41 12.32 -33.10 -9.30
C ASN A 41 11.02 -32.75 -10.06
N GLU A 42 10.60 -31.53 -9.70
CA GLU A 42 9.90 -30.49 -10.46
C GLU A 42 8.40 -30.67 -10.80
N ASP A 43 7.69 -29.55 -10.61
CA ASP A 43 6.26 -29.32 -10.85
C ASP A 43 5.24 -29.91 -9.86
N SER A 44 5.20 -29.32 -8.65
CA SER A 44 3.93 -29.14 -7.94
C SER A 44 3.95 -27.91 -7.00
N ASP A 45 4.20 -26.73 -7.57
CA ASP A 45 4.06 -25.44 -6.85
C ASP A 45 2.69 -24.77 -7.08
N LYS A 46 1.66 -25.57 -7.40
CA LYS A 46 0.26 -25.09 -7.57
C LYS A 46 -0.80 -25.88 -6.80
N ALA A 47 -0.42 -26.90 -6.02
CA ALA A 47 -1.36 -27.67 -5.19
C ALA A 47 -1.24 -27.41 -3.67
N SER A 48 -0.37 -26.49 -3.23
CA SER A 48 -0.16 -26.15 -1.81
C SER A 48 -0.92 -24.91 -1.33
N VAL A 49 -1.72 -24.27 -2.19
CA VAL A 49 -2.46 -23.02 -1.87
C VAL A 49 -3.89 -23.29 -1.36
N LEU A 50 -4.42 -24.51 -1.48
CA LEU A 50 -5.78 -24.86 -1.06
C LEU A 50 -5.89 -25.72 0.21
N SER A 51 -4.78 -26.10 0.85
CA SER A 51 -4.78 -26.87 2.12
C SER A 51 -4.47 -26.03 3.36
N ARG A 52 -4.57 -24.69 3.27
CA ARG A 52 -4.28 -23.75 4.37
C ARG A 52 -5.50 -23.43 5.27
N GLY A 53 -6.40 -24.41 5.43
CA GLY A 53 -7.63 -24.30 6.21
C GLY A 53 -7.84 -25.38 7.30
N GLY A 54 -6.85 -26.25 7.56
CA GLY A 54 -6.97 -27.38 8.50
C GLY A 54 -6.63 -27.10 9.97
N GLY A 55 -6.76 -25.85 10.43
CA GLY A 55 -6.32 -25.43 11.79
C GLY A 55 -7.33 -25.67 12.92
N LEU A 56 -8.59 -26.00 12.60
CA LEU A 56 -9.66 -26.21 13.60
C LEU A 56 -10.02 -27.68 13.82
N SER A 57 -9.94 -28.52 12.78
CA SER A 57 -10.23 -29.96 12.89
C SER A 57 -9.07 -30.78 13.46
N SER A 58 -7.81 -30.35 13.27
CA SER A 58 -6.63 -30.96 13.91
C SER A 58 -6.48 -30.60 15.39
N TRP A 59 -7.20 -29.58 15.86
CA TRP A 59 -7.26 -29.17 17.27
C TRP A 59 -8.21 -30.07 18.09
N ALA A 60 -9.23 -30.65 17.45
CA ALA A 60 -10.27 -31.47 18.10
C ALA A 60 -9.84 -32.92 18.40
N GLY A 61 -8.70 -33.39 17.87
CA GLY A 61 -8.37 -34.82 17.81
C GLY A 61 -7.38 -35.38 18.84
N LYS A 62 -6.98 -34.67 19.91
CA LYS A 62 -5.99 -35.19 20.88
C LYS A 62 -6.57 -35.27 22.30
N ALA A 63 -6.28 -36.38 22.98
CA ALA A 63 -6.64 -36.75 24.36
C ALA A 63 -6.27 -35.74 25.48
N ALA A 64 -5.81 -34.54 25.13
CA ALA A 64 -5.48 -33.43 26.02
C ALA A 64 -6.61 -32.38 26.16
N LEU A 65 -7.73 -32.52 25.43
CA LEU A 65 -8.83 -31.54 25.47
C LEU A 65 -9.70 -31.63 26.72
N LEU A 66 -10.04 -32.85 27.15
CA LEU A 66 -10.91 -33.09 28.31
C LEU A 66 -10.37 -32.45 29.61
N PRO A 67 -9.08 -32.65 29.99
CA PRO A 67 -8.51 -32.00 31.17
C PRO A 67 -8.51 -30.46 31.06
N ARG A 68 -8.22 -29.92 29.87
CA ARG A 68 -8.20 -28.47 29.64
C ARG A 68 -9.60 -27.87 29.78
N VAL A 69 -10.62 -28.50 29.20
CA VAL A 69 -12.02 -28.08 29.33
C VAL A 69 -12.46 -28.14 30.79
N ALA A 70 -12.15 -29.23 31.50
CA ALA A 70 -12.47 -29.37 32.93
C ALA A 70 -11.82 -28.26 33.77
N THR A 71 -10.55 -27.91 33.52
CA THR A 71 -9.88 -26.80 34.22
C THR A 71 -10.51 -25.43 33.91
N VAL A 72 -10.92 -25.17 32.66
CA VAL A 72 -11.65 -23.94 32.31
C VAL A 72 -12.98 -23.88 33.06
N CYS A 73 -13.75 -24.98 33.07
CA CYS A 73 -15.02 -25.05 33.79
C CYS A 73 -14.83 -24.76 35.28
N PHE A 74 -13.83 -25.37 35.93
CA PHE A 74 -13.55 -25.13 37.35
C PHE A 74 -13.18 -23.66 37.63
N ILE A 75 -12.31 -23.06 36.80
CA ILE A 75 -11.93 -21.64 36.91
C ILE A 75 -13.14 -20.73 36.75
N MET A 76 -14.03 -21.04 35.78
CA MET A 76 -15.23 -20.27 35.50
C MET A 76 -16.29 -20.40 36.58
N VAL A 77 -16.47 -21.58 37.18
CA VAL A 77 -17.39 -21.79 38.31
C VAL A 77 -16.95 -20.96 39.51
N LEU A 78 -15.66 -20.93 39.82
CA LEU A 78 -15.15 -20.10 40.91
C LEU A 78 -15.35 -18.60 40.63
N ALA A 79 -15.11 -18.16 39.39
CA ALA A 79 -15.38 -16.78 38.97
C ALA A 79 -16.87 -16.42 39.08
N LEU A 80 -17.76 -17.35 38.69
CA LEU A 80 -19.21 -17.17 38.81
C LEU A 80 -19.65 -17.11 40.27
N ALA A 81 -19.11 -17.94 41.15
CA ALA A 81 -19.41 -17.91 42.58
C ALA A 81 -19.03 -16.56 43.22
N LEU A 82 -17.84 -16.03 42.88
CA LEU A 82 -17.39 -14.69 43.29
C LEU A 82 -18.31 -13.58 42.76
N ARG A 83 -18.76 -13.68 41.50
CA ARG A 83 -19.73 -12.76 40.91
C ARG A 83 -21.07 -12.80 41.63
N THR A 84 -21.64 -14.00 41.83
CA THR A 84 -22.92 -14.19 42.53
C THR A 84 -22.88 -13.71 43.98
N ALA A 85 -21.75 -13.89 44.68
CA ALA A 85 -21.57 -13.35 46.04
C ALA A 85 -21.57 -11.81 46.06
N THR A 86 -21.03 -11.17 45.02
CA THR A 86 -21.03 -9.71 44.86
C THR A 86 -22.43 -9.20 44.48
N ASP A 87 -23.11 -9.88 43.55
CA ASP A 87 -24.45 -9.52 43.08
C ASP A 87 -25.51 -9.65 44.19
N ASN A 88 -25.36 -10.62 45.10
CA ASN A 88 -26.26 -10.81 46.25
C ASN A 88 -25.96 -9.86 47.43
N HIS A 89 -25.11 -8.85 47.25
CA HIS A 89 -24.65 -7.92 48.30
C HIS A 89 -24.01 -8.57 49.54
N LEU A 90 -23.59 -9.85 49.46
CA LEU A 90 -22.84 -10.51 50.54
C LEU A 90 -21.44 -9.90 50.70
N ILE A 91 -20.91 -9.34 49.61
CA ILE A 91 -19.62 -8.65 49.57
C ILE A 91 -19.86 -7.26 48.97
N ASN A 92 -19.28 -6.22 49.58
CA ASN A 92 -19.33 -4.86 49.03
C ASN A 92 -18.74 -4.86 47.61
N GLN A 93 -19.40 -4.19 46.67
CA GLN A 93 -19.03 -4.11 45.26
C GLN A 93 -17.58 -3.69 45.00
N GLN A 94 -17.03 -2.79 45.82
CA GLN A 94 -15.61 -2.40 45.74
C GLN A 94 -14.68 -3.57 46.12
N VAL A 95 -15.03 -4.31 47.17
CA VAL A 95 -14.27 -5.48 47.64
C VAL A 95 -14.39 -6.63 46.64
N GLY A 96 -15.58 -6.86 46.08
CA GLY A 96 -15.81 -7.86 45.02
C GLY A 96 -14.98 -7.58 43.77
N THR A 97 -14.88 -6.31 43.36
CA THR A 97 -14.04 -5.87 42.24
C THR A 97 -12.55 -6.16 42.49
N ILE A 98 -12.04 -5.80 43.68
CA ILE A 98 -10.64 -6.04 44.06
C ILE A 98 -10.35 -7.55 44.13
N LEU A 99 -11.25 -8.35 44.70
CA LEU A 99 -11.11 -9.80 44.77
C LEU A 99 -11.10 -10.43 43.37
N GLY A 100 -12.00 -10.01 42.48
CA GLY A 100 -12.06 -10.49 41.10
C GLY A 100 -10.79 -10.17 40.30
N MET A 101 -10.29 -8.94 40.38
CA MET A 101 -9.03 -8.55 39.74
C MET A 101 -7.83 -9.31 40.33
N SER A 102 -7.80 -9.49 41.65
CA SER A 102 -6.72 -10.22 42.34
C SER A 102 -6.71 -11.69 41.94
N TYR A 103 -7.88 -12.33 41.87
CA TYR A 103 -8.03 -13.71 41.40
C TYR A 103 -7.51 -13.87 39.97
N ALA A 104 -7.91 -12.98 39.06
CA ALA A 104 -7.46 -13.04 37.67
C ALA A 104 -5.94 -12.79 37.55
N ALA A 105 -5.37 -11.88 38.33
CA ALA A 105 -3.92 -11.65 38.38
C ALA A 105 -3.15 -12.87 38.90
N ILE A 106 -3.67 -13.55 39.93
CA ILE A 106 -3.09 -14.80 40.45
C ILE A 106 -3.09 -15.89 39.37
N LEU A 107 -4.16 -16.04 38.58
CA LEU A 107 -4.20 -17.01 37.49
C LEU A 107 -3.12 -16.74 36.42
N VAL A 108 -2.87 -15.47 36.10
CA VAL A 108 -1.79 -15.08 35.17
C VAL A 108 -0.42 -15.44 35.74
N LEU A 109 -0.17 -15.16 37.03
CA LEU A 109 1.09 -15.50 37.72
C LEU A 109 1.30 -17.01 37.84
N VAL A 110 0.26 -17.76 38.19
CA VAL A 110 0.29 -19.23 38.22
C VAL A 110 0.61 -19.77 36.83
N GLY A 111 -0.02 -19.22 35.79
CA GLY A 111 0.32 -19.51 34.40
C GLY A 111 1.80 -19.30 34.10
N TRP A 112 2.40 -18.18 34.53
CA TRP A 112 3.84 -17.92 34.38
C TRP A 112 4.72 -19.02 34.99
N VAL A 113 4.42 -19.44 36.22
CA VAL A 113 5.15 -20.52 36.91
C VAL A 113 4.98 -21.86 36.18
N LEU A 114 3.78 -22.15 35.69
CA LEU A 114 3.50 -23.37 34.91
C LEU A 114 4.25 -23.40 33.57
N TYR A 115 4.38 -22.25 32.89
CA TYR A 115 5.20 -22.16 31.68
C TYR A 115 6.69 -22.40 31.97
N HIS A 116 7.18 -22.00 33.15
CA HIS A 116 8.55 -22.31 33.57
C HIS A 116 8.77 -23.80 33.84
N ARG A 117 7.71 -24.52 34.24
CA ARG A 117 7.74 -25.98 34.49
C ARG A 117 7.29 -26.81 33.28
N GLU A 118 7.15 -26.20 32.10
CA GLU A 118 6.65 -26.85 30.87
C GLU A 118 5.30 -27.58 31.03
N GLY A 119 4.44 -27.11 31.95
CA GLY A 119 3.15 -27.76 32.20
C GLY A 119 2.15 -27.59 31.05
N ASP A 120 1.48 -28.68 30.65
CA ASP A 120 0.52 -28.70 29.53
C ASP A 120 -0.71 -27.80 29.70
N ASN A 121 -1.01 -27.38 30.94
CA ASN A 121 -2.16 -26.54 31.30
C ASN A 121 -1.82 -25.04 31.37
N ALA A 122 -0.53 -24.67 31.27
CA ALA A 122 -0.09 -23.27 31.31
C ALA A 122 -0.86 -22.31 30.38
N PRO A 123 -1.16 -22.64 29.11
CA PRO A 123 -1.93 -21.74 28.24
C PRO A 123 -3.36 -21.50 28.72
N VAL A 124 -3.97 -22.46 29.43
CA VAL A 124 -5.33 -22.36 29.93
C VAL A 124 -5.42 -21.35 31.07
N PHE A 125 -4.51 -21.45 32.05
CA PHE A 125 -4.46 -20.51 33.17
C PHE A 125 -4.16 -19.09 32.71
N THR A 126 -3.18 -18.92 31.82
CA THR A 126 -2.85 -17.61 31.26
C THR A 126 -4.00 -17.03 30.42
N GLY A 127 -4.65 -17.85 29.58
CA GLY A 127 -5.75 -17.41 28.74
C GLY A 127 -7.00 -17.02 29.54
N ALA A 128 -7.42 -17.87 30.49
CA ALA A 128 -8.57 -17.61 31.35
C ALA A 128 -8.32 -16.41 32.28
N GLY A 129 -7.12 -16.32 32.88
CA GLY A 129 -6.74 -15.18 33.71
C GLY A 129 -6.76 -13.86 32.94
N ALA A 130 -6.21 -13.84 31.72
CA ALA A 130 -6.23 -12.64 30.87
C ALA A 130 -7.64 -12.23 30.45
N PHE A 131 -8.48 -13.20 30.04
CA PHE A 131 -9.87 -12.94 29.66
C PHE A 131 -10.69 -12.40 30.82
N LEU A 132 -10.59 -13.03 32.00
CA LEU A 132 -11.27 -12.58 33.21
C LEU A 132 -10.80 -11.19 33.64
N LEU A 133 -9.49 -10.91 33.60
CA LEU A 133 -8.97 -9.61 33.97
C LEU A 133 -9.46 -8.51 33.01
N CYS A 134 -9.41 -8.74 31.70
CA CYS A 134 -9.96 -7.81 30.71
C CYS A 134 -11.46 -7.57 30.90
N SER A 135 -12.25 -8.64 31.09
CA SER A 135 -13.69 -8.52 31.30
C SER A 135 -14.01 -7.73 32.57
N MET A 136 -13.33 -8.02 33.68
CA MET A 136 -13.53 -7.31 34.95
C MET A 136 -13.16 -5.84 34.85
N VAL A 137 -12.04 -5.51 34.19
CA VAL A 137 -11.63 -4.10 34.01
C VAL A 137 -12.66 -3.33 33.16
N VAL A 138 -13.17 -3.92 32.08
CA VAL A 138 -14.20 -3.31 31.24
C VAL A 138 -15.50 -3.13 32.02
N GLU A 139 -15.96 -4.16 32.73
CA GLU A 139 -17.23 -4.13 33.49
C GLU A 139 -17.19 -3.11 34.64
N THR A 140 -16.07 -3.04 35.36
CA THR A 140 -15.90 -2.13 36.50
C THR A 140 -15.77 -0.67 36.09
N GLN A 141 -15.19 -0.39 34.92
CA GLN A 141 -15.19 0.95 34.32
C GLN A 141 -16.54 1.32 33.72
N ALA A 142 -17.01 0.54 32.75
CA ALA A 142 -18.12 0.92 31.89
C ALA A 142 -19.47 0.85 32.61
N HIS A 143 -19.66 -0.13 33.50
CA HIS A 143 -20.95 -0.37 34.14
C HIS A 143 -20.98 0.15 35.57
N PHE A 144 -19.97 -0.19 36.38
CA PHE A 144 -19.99 0.11 37.81
C PHE A 144 -19.33 1.44 38.20
N LYS A 145 -18.53 2.06 37.31
CA LYS A 145 -17.78 3.30 37.54
C LYS A 145 -16.99 3.33 38.87
N THR A 146 -16.64 2.16 39.39
CA THR A 146 -15.95 2.01 40.68
C THR A 146 -14.45 2.22 40.53
N LEU A 147 -13.92 2.02 39.33
CA LEU A 147 -12.53 2.22 38.98
C LEU A 147 -12.40 3.52 38.16
N THR A 148 -11.37 4.32 38.39
CA THR A 148 -11.08 5.51 37.57
C THR A 148 -10.38 5.11 36.26
N PRO A 149 -10.52 5.86 35.15
CA PRO A 149 -9.98 5.42 33.85
C PRO A 149 -8.49 5.13 33.86
N VAL A 150 -7.71 5.95 34.57
CA VAL A 150 -6.25 5.84 34.67
C VAL A 150 -5.78 4.44 35.11
N PRO A 151 -6.15 3.91 36.28
CA PRO A 151 -5.75 2.57 36.70
C PRO A 151 -6.25 1.45 35.79
N ALA A 152 -7.42 1.60 35.13
CA ALA A 152 -7.88 0.59 34.18
C ALA A 152 -6.93 0.45 32.98
N TYR A 153 -6.53 1.56 32.38
CA TYR A 153 -5.56 1.58 31.29
C TYR A 153 -4.20 1.00 31.72
N PHE A 154 -3.72 1.37 32.92
CA PHE A 154 -2.47 0.82 33.46
C PHE A 154 -2.56 -0.70 33.71
N ILE A 155 -3.66 -1.21 34.25
CA ILE A 155 -3.85 -2.66 34.46
C ILE A 155 -3.81 -3.41 33.13
N LEU A 156 -4.50 -2.89 32.10
CA LEU A 156 -4.47 -3.48 30.76
C LEU A 156 -3.07 -3.44 30.12
N MET A 157 -2.34 -2.33 30.26
CA MET A 157 -0.96 -2.21 29.79
C MET A 157 -0.02 -3.19 30.52
N MET A 158 -0.15 -3.31 31.83
CA MET A 158 0.63 -4.26 32.64
C MET A 158 0.31 -5.71 32.26
N LEU A 159 -0.96 -6.03 32.02
CA LEU A 159 -1.36 -7.35 31.52
C LEU A 159 -0.73 -7.62 30.14
N GLY A 160 -0.83 -6.69 29.20
CA GLY A 160 -0.22 -6.83 27.87
C GLY A 160 1.30 -7.01 27.96
N ALA A 161 1.99 -6.20 28.77
CA ALA A 161 3.43 -6.26 28.97
C ALA A 161 3.89 -7.57 29.62
N THR A 162 3.19 -8.04 30.67
CA THR A 162 3.51 -9.31 31.35
C THR A 162 3.34 -10.49 30.40
N LEU A 163 2.24 -10.58 29.68
CA LEU A 163 2.02 -11.65 28.71
C LEU A 163 2.97 -11.58 27.50
N GLY A 164 3.35 -10.36 27.10
CA GLY A 164 4.41 -10.13 26.12
C GLY A 164 5.78 -10.64 26.58
N ALA A 165 6.17 -10.32 27.81
CA ALA A 165 7.41 -10.79 28.42
C ALA A 165 7.42 -12.32 28.59
N GLN A 166 6.29 -12.90 28.97
CA GLN A 166 6.09 -14.35 29.07
C GLN A 166 6.35 -15.03 27.73
N SER A 167 5.72 -14.49 26.68
CA SER A 167 5.87 -14.99 25.31
C SER A 167 7.31 -14.94 24.82
N GLN A 168 8.03 -13.83 25.07
CA GLN A 168 9.43 -13.69 24.69
C GLN A 168 10.34 -14.64 25.46
N ARG A 169 10.12 -14.81 26.77
CA ARG A 169 10.95 -15.66 27.63
C ARG A 169 10.80 -17.13 27.29
N PHE A 170 9.57 -17.60 27.05
CA PHE A 170 9.27 -19.01 26.83
C PHE A 170 9.15 -19.39 25.35
N GLN A 171 9.31 -18.45 24.41
CA GLN A 171 9.20 -18.66 22.96
C GLN A 171 7.84 -19.29 22.53
N LYS A 172 6.77 -18.99 23.29
CA LYS A 172 5.41 -19.48 22.99
C LYS A 172 4.52 -18.28 22.59
N PRO A 173 3.86 -18.30 21.41
CA PRO A 173 3.12 -17.14 20.91
C PRO A 173 1.77 -16.89 21.59
N GLY A 174 1.17 -17.89 22.26
CA GLY A 174 -0.17 -17.80 22.85
C GLY A 174 -0.36 -16.59 23.79
N PRO A 175 0.49 -16.41 24.82
CA PRO A 175 0.35 -15.30 25.77
C PRO A 175 0.34 -13.91 25.11
N VAL A 176 1.25 -13.63 24.18
CA VAL A 176 1.29 -12.30 23.54
C VAL A 176 0.08 -12.06 22.64
N ILE A 177 -0.43 -13.07 21.95
CA ILE A 177 -1.66 -12.93 21.15
C ILE A 177 -2.83 -12.56 22.07
N ILE A 178 -3.04 -13.33 23.14
CA ILE A 178 -4.15 -13.11 24.06
C ILE A 178 -4.01 -11.74 24.75
N GLY A 179 -2.80 -11.40 25.20
CA GLY A 179 -2.55 -10.13 25.88
C GLY A 179 -2.74 -8.91 24.98
N THR A 180 -2.25 -8.96 23.74
CA THR A 180 -2.41 -7.84 22.79
C THR A 180 -3.84 -7.69 22.29
N LEU A 181 -4.53 -8.80 21.97
CA LEU A 181 -5.95 -8.78 21.60
C LEU A 181 -6.81 -8.27 22.75
N GLY A 182 -6.61 -8.81 23.95
CA GLY A 182 -7.33 -8.42 25.16
C GLY A 182 -7.14 -6.94 25.47
N MET A 183 -5.89 -6.45 25.44
CA MET A 183 -5.58 -5.05 25.68
C MET A 183 -6.23 -4.12 24.64
N CYS A 184 -6.15 -4.44 23.34
CA CYS A 184 -6.75 -3.62 22.29
C CYS A 184 -8.28 -3.61 22.34
N LEU A 185 -8.91 -4.77 22.54
CA LEU A 185 -10.38 -4.90 22.58
C LEU A 185 -10.96 -4.30 23.86
N ALA A 186 -10.35 -4.58 25.02
CA ALA A 186 -10.77 -4.00 26.29
C ALA A 186 -10.58 -2.48 26.31
N GLY A 187 -9.45 -1.97 25.79
CA GLY A 187 -9.22 -0.53 25.66
C GLY A 187 -10.28 0.14 24.76
N ALA A 188 -10.60 -0.47 23.61
CA ALA A 188 -11.65 0.03 22.73
C ALA A 188 -13.05 -0.01 23.37
N ALA A 189 -13.34 -1.02 24.20
CA ALA A 189 -14.62 -1.16 24.89
C ALA A 189 -14.82 -0.11 26.01
N ILE A 190 -13.75 0.23 26.74
CA ILE A 190 -13.79 1.28 27.79
C ILE A 190 -14.10 2.65 27.19
N ASP A 191 -13.63 2.91 25.97
CA ASP A 191 -13.72 4.22 25.32
C ASP A 191 -15.01 4.47 24.53
N TYR A 192 -15.93 3.50 24.45
CA TYR A 192 -17.23 3.72 23.82
C TYR A 192 -18.30 3.96 24.91
N PRO A 193 -19.05 5.08 24.89
CA PRO A 193 -19.22 6.04 23.79
C PRO A 193 -18.33 7.30 23.82
N THR A 194 -17.62 7.57 24.93
CA THR A 194 -16.79 8.78 25.12
C THR A 194 -15.29 8.43 25.18
N PRO A 195 -14.56 8.51 24.06
CA PRO A 195 -13.18 8.03 23.99
C PRO A 195 -12.20 8.95 24.72
N LEU A 196 -11.29 8.34 25.51
CA LEU A 196 -10.22 8.99 26.26
C LEU A 196 -8.87 8.78 25.55
N PHE A 197 -8.65 9.51 24.46
CA PHE A 197 -7.52 9.27 23.55
C PHE A 197 -6.14 9.43 24.20
N SER A 198 -6.00 10.29 25.21
CA SER A 198 -4.75 10.48 25.96
C SER A 198 -4.21 9.20 26.60
N TYR A 199 -5.10 8.29 27.01
CA TYR A 199 -4.72 7.01 27.65
C TYR A 199 -4.75 5.84 26.67
N LEU A 200 -5.66 5.88 25.70
CA LEU A 200 -5.73 4.84 24.66
C LEU A 200 -4.49 4.87 23.76
N ALA A 201 -3.92 6.04 23.51
CA ALA A 201 -2.74 6.19 22.67
C ALA A 201 -1.48 5.44 23.20
N PRO A 202 -1.01 5.65 24.45
CA PRO A 202 0.11 4.88 24.98
C PRO A 202 -0.18 3.37 25.06
N LEU A 203 -1.43 2.97 25.32
CA LEU A 203 -1.85 1.56 25.27
C LEU A 203 -1.68 0.96 23.87
N LEU A 204 -2.11 1.65 22.82
CA LEU A 204 -1.93 1.21 21.43
C LEU A 204 -0.46 1.25 21.00
N LEU A 205 0.33 2.20 21.49
CA LEU A 205 1.76 2.24 21.23
C LEU A 205 2.44 1.00 21.80
N LEU A 206 2.12 0.64 23.04
CA LEU A 206 2.58 -0.61 23.65
C LEU A 206 2.11 -1.83 22.85
N ALA A 207 0.86 -1.86 22.39
CA ALA A 207 0.34 -2.94 21.54
C ALA A 207 1.19 -3.12 20.27
N ASN A 208 1.56 -2.02 19.63
CA ASN A 208 2.38 -2.03 18.42
C ASN A 208 3.79 -2.54 18.67
N VAL A 209 4.42 -2.13 19.79
CA VAL A 209 5.74 -2.65 20.21
C VAL A 209 5.67 -4.15 20.50
N LEU A 210 4.63 -4.60 21.19
CA LEU A 210 4.41 -6.02 21.49
C LEU A 210 4.17 -6.83 20.22
N ALA A 211 3.35 -6.35 19.28
CA ALA A 211 3.09 -7.01 18.02
C ALA A 211 4.36 -7.09 17.13
N PHE A 212 5.18 -6.03 17.13
CA PHE A 212 6.47 -6.04 16.45
C PHE A 212 7.42 -7.08 17.04
N ASN A 213 7.54 -7.16 18.36
CA ASN A 213 8.39 -8.16 18.99
C ASN A 213 7.83 -9.58 18.82
N ALA A 214 6.51 -9.74 18.89
CA ALA A 214 5.83 -11.02 18.69
C ALA A 214 6.06 -11.58 17.29
N SER A 215 6.28 -10.73 16.28
CA SER A 215 6.55 -11.16 14.89
C SER A 215 7.82 -12.00 14.72
N ARG A 216 8.69 -12.05 15.74
CA ARG A 216 9.85 -12.96 15.79
C ARG A 216 9.45 -14.42 16.03
N LEU A 217 8.25 -14.66 16.55
CA LEU A 217 7.73 -15.99 16.83
C LEU A 217 7.03 -16.55 15.58
N LYS A 218 7.08 -17.88 15.39
CA LYS A 218 6.42 -18.52 14.23
C LYS A 218 4.90 -18.26 14.27
N ASN A 219 4.32 -17.98 13.10
CA ASN A 219 2.87 -17.82 12.85
C ASN A 219 2.14 -16.62 13.49
N THR A 220 2.85 -15.62 14.03
CA THR A 220 2.24 -14.43 14.67
C THR A 220 2.25 -13.17 13.79
N SER A 221 2.68 -13.26 12.53
CA SER A 221 2.82 -12.09 11.65
C SER A 221 1.49 -11.36 11.37
N TRP A 222 0.35 -12.07 11.45
CA TRP A 222 -0.99 -11.48 11.35
C TRP A 222 -1.31 -10.50 12.49
N LEU A 223 -0.72 -10.69 13.68
CA LEU A 223 -0.95 -9.81 14.82
C LEU A 223 -0.55 -8.35 14.51
N ARG A 224 0.49 -8.15 13.69
CA ARG A 224 0.90 -6.82 13.23
C ARG A 224 -0.17 -6.15 12.37
N TRP A 225 -0.84 -6.91 11.50
CA TRP A 225 -1.96 -6.41 10.69
C TRP A 225 -3.16 -6.04 11.57
N PHE A 226 -3.48 -6.88 12.56
CA PHE A 226 -4.56 -6.60 13.50
C PHE A 226 -4.32 -5.30 14.27
N VAL A 227 -3.14 -5.16 14.91
CA VAL A 227 -2.84 -3.96 15.70
C VAL A 227 -2.72 -2.72 14.81
N PHE A 228 -2.16 -2.83 13.61
CA PHE A 228 -2.16 -1.74 12.62
C PHE A 228 -3.59 -1.30 12.29
N GLY A 229 -4.48 -2.25 11.97
CA GLY A 229 -5.88 -1.97 11.66
C GLY A 229 -6.62 -1.30 12.82
N MET A 230 -6.44 -1.81 14.04
CA MET A 230 -7.01 -1.19 15.25
C MET A 230 -6.48 0.22 15.50
N THR A 231 -5.17 0.45 15.31
CA THR A 231 -4.55 1.78 15.47
C THR A 231 -5.14 2.77 14.46
N VAL A 232 -5.23 2.36 13.19
CA VAL A 232 -5.81 3.18 12.12
C VAL A 232 -7.28 3.51 12.41
N LEU A 233 -8.08 2.51 12.83
CA LEU A 233 -9.50 2.69 13.12
C LEU A 233 -9.70 3.69 14.26
N ILE A 234 -9.03 3.47 15.39
CA ILE A 234 -9.17 4.33 16.58
C ILE A 234 -8.73 5.76 16.27
N ALA A 235 -7.60 5.94 15.62
CA ALA A 235 -7.11 7.25 15.25
C ALA A 235 -7.99 7.93 14.18
N GLN A 236 -8.65 7.17 13.30
CA GLN A 236 -9.62 7.72 12.35
C GLN A 236 -10.90 8.19 13.06
N VAL A 237 -11.37 7.44 14.06
CA VAL A 237 -12.48 7.88 14.93
C VAL A 237 -12.08 9.15 15.69
N TRP A 238 -10.85 9.22 16.18
CA TRP A 238 -10.30 10.41 16.80
C TRP A 238 -10.30 11.62 15.86
N ALA A 239 -9.73 11.47 14.67
CA ALA A 239 -9.69 12.51 13.65
C ALA A 239 -11.10 12.99 13.26
N MET A 240 -12.06 12.07 13.11
CA MET A 240 -13.45 12.38 12.78
C MET A 240 -14.13 13.17 13.90
N ARG A 241 -14.01 12.71 15.16
CA ARG A 241 -14.57 13.41 16.32
C ARG A 241 -13.98 14.81 16.47
N LEU A 242 -12.66 14.93 16.37
CA LEU A 242 -11.97 16.22 16.45
C LEU A 242 -12.41 17.17 15.32
N GLY A 243 -12.47 16.66 14.08
CA GLY A 243 -12.93 17.44 12.94
C GLY A 243 -14.39 17.91 13.04
N MET A 244 -15.27 17.16 13.71
CA MET A 244 -16.66 17.61 13.95
C MET A 244 -16.74 18.78 14.91
N TYR A 245 -15.97 18.77 16.00
CA TYR A 245 -15.93 19.90 16.95
C TYR A 245 -15.30 21.14 16.34
N LEU A 246 -14.17 20.95 15.64
CA LEU A 246 -13.48 22.02 14.94
C LEU A 246 -14.34 22.67 13.84
N PHE A 247 -15.13 21.87 13.12
CA PHE A 247 -16.05 22.39 12.11
C PHE A 247 -17.22 23.20 12.71
N ALA A 248 -17.62 22.91 13.94
CA ALA A 248 -18.68 23.61 14.63
C ALA A 248 -18.18 24.87 15.37
N ASP A 249 -16.90 25.24 15.21
CA ASP A 249 -16.20 26.28 15.97
C ASP A 249 -16.36 26.11 17.50
N GLN A 250 -16.48 24.87 17.96
CA GLN A 250 -16.59 24.52 19.37
C GLN A 250 -15.23 24.13 19.92
N ILE A 251 -14.93 24.58 21.14
CA ILE A 251 -13.73 24.16 21.86
C ILE A 251 -13.83 22.64 22.09
N PRO A 252 -12.90 21.82 21.57
CA PRO A 252 -12.97 20.39 21.74
C PRO A 252 -12.83 20.04 23.23
N PRO A 253 -13.60 19.04 23.73
CA PRO A 253 -13.47 18.58 25.10
C PRO A 253 -12.03 18.17 25.43
N GLU A 254 -11.56 18.42 26.65
CA GLU A 254 -10.22 18.06 27.11
C GLU A 254 -9.82 16.59 26.80
N PRO A 255 -10.73 15.59 26.92
CA PRO A 255 -10.42 14.19 26.56
C PRO A 255 -10.10 13.94 25.07
N LEU A 256 -10.53 14.83 24.16
CA LEU A 256 -10.16 14.75 22.75
C LEU A 256 -8.72 15.17 22.49
N ALA A 257 -8.04 15.81 23.45
CA ALA A 257 -6.61 16.07 23.43
C ALA A 257 -6.06 16.57 22.08
N GLU A 258 -6.65 17.66 21.55
CA GLU A 258 -6.30 18.24 20.25
C GLU A 258 -4.77 18.39 20.03
N ASN A 259 -4.08 18.94 21.03
CA ASN A 259 -2.62 19.18 20.98
C ASN A 259 -1.78 17.91 20.82
N TRP A 260 -2.32 16.75 21.23
CA TRP A 260 -1.63 15.47 21.18
C TRP A 260 -1.90 14.69 19.90
N PHE A 261 -2.91 15.08 19.10
CA PHE A 261 -3.29 14.37 17.89
C PHE A 261 -2.13 14.28 16.88
N PHE A 262 -1.58 15.42 16.45
CA PHE A 262 -0.50 15.43 15.45
C PHE A 262 0.79 14.74 15.93
N PRO A 263 1.31 15.01 17.14
CA PRO A 263 2.47 14.29 17.66
C PRO A 263 2.27 12.78 17.72
N LEU A 264 1.10 12.30 18.16
CA LEU A 264 0.86 10.86 18.29
C LEU A 264 0.69 10.17 16.93
N VAL A 265 -0.05 10.77 15.99
CA VAL A 265 -0.17 10.24 14.63
C VAL A 265 1.21 10.20 13.96
N ALA A 266 2.07 11.21 14.18
CA ALA A 266 3.44 11.19 13.71
C ALA A 266 4.28 10.07 14.35
N ILE A 267 4.17 9.86 15.67
CA ILE A 267 4.85 8.78 16.38
C ILE A 267 4.42 7.41 15.86
N TYR A 268 3.12 7.17 15.64
CA TYR A 268 2.65 5.93 15.01
C TYR A 268 3.18 5.78 13.59
N GLY A 269 3.13 6.85 12.80
CA GLY A 269 3.62 6.87 11.43
C GLY A 269 5.10 6.46 11.34
N ILE A 270 5.93 7.12 12.14
CA ILE A 270 7.35 6.82 12.29
C ILE A 270 7.54 5.38 12.79
N GLY A 271 6.79 4.97 13.82
CA GLY A 271 6.84 3.64 14.40
C GLY A 271 6.60 2.52 13.38
N PHE A 272 5.60 2.66 12.49
CA PHE A 272 5.33 1.67 11.45
C PHE A 272 6.37 1.65 10.32
N ILE A 273 6.90 2.81 9.94
CA ILE A 273 8.00 2.91 8.97
C ILE A 273 9.25 2.22 9.53
N PHE A 274 9.63 2.52 10.77
CA PHE A 274 10.77 1.90 11.43
C PHE A 274 10.55 0.41 11.70
N SER A 275 9.35 0.00 12.09
CA SER A 275 8.97 -1.42 12.25
C SER A 275 9.22 -2.20 10.95
N SER A 276 8.78 -1.65 9.82
CA SER A 276 8.98 -2.26 8.50
C SER A 276 10.46 -2.24 8.08
N PHE A 277 11.17 -1.12 8.32
CA PHE A 277 12.60 -1.00 8.08
C PHE A 277 13.40 -2.05 8.85
N PHE A 278 13.14 -2.22 10.16
CA PHE A 278 13.80 -3.24 10.97
C PHE A 278 13.40 -4.66 10.58
N GLY A 279 12.16 -4.87 10.12
CA GLY A 279 11.71 -6.15 9.55
C GLY A 279 12.54 -6.54 8.32
N VAL A 280 12.69 -5.61 7.37
CA VAL A 280 13.56 -5.78 6.19
C VAL A 280 15.02 -5.93 6.60
N TRP A 281 15.50 -5.11 7.54
CA TRP A 281 16.88 -5.14 8.02
C TRP A 281 17.26 -6.53 8.52
N ARG A 282 16.38 -7.16 9.30
CA ARG A 282 16.59 -8.49 9.89
C ARG A 282 16.47 -9.63 8.88
N THR A 283 15.62 -9.50 7.87
CA THR A 283 15.32 -10.60 6.93
C THR A 283 16.53 -10.95 6.05
N GLY A 284 17.44 -10.00 5.81
CA GLY A 284 18.61 -10.23 4.96
C GLY A 284 18.19 -10.53 3.53
N ASP A 285 18.61 -11.68 3.00
CA ASP A 285 18.34 -12.12 1.62
C ASP A 285 17.00 -12.88 1.48
N GLY A 286 16.31 -13.15 2.59
CA GLY A 286 15.06 -13.88 2.60
C GLY A 286 13.87 -13.10 2.00
N PRO A 287 12.74 -13.78 1.74
CA PRO A 287 11.53 -13.13 1.25
C PRO A 287 10.99 -12.13 2.28
N ILE A 288 10.78 -10.90 1.84
CA ILE A 288 10.20 -9.83 2.68
C ILE A 288 8.75 -10.18 3.01
N ALA A 289 8.37 -10.08 4.28
CA ALA A 289 6.98 -10.31 4.67
C ALA A 289 6.05 -9.25 4.05
N LEU A 290 4.82 -9.67 3.71
CA LEU A 290 3.84 -8.79 3.07
C LEU A 290 3.57 -7.51 3.88
N PHE A 291 3.53 -7.62 5.22
CA PHE A 291 3.38 -6.47 6.11
C PHE A 291 4.52 -5.46 5.92
N ASP A 292 5.76 -5.92 5.99
CA ASP A 292 6.95 -5.04 5.90
C ASP A 292 7.08 -4.39 4.51
N ASN A 293 6.47 -4.99 3.48
CA ASN A 293 6.43 -4.42 2.12
C ASN A 293 5.30 -3.41 1.88
N VAL A 294 4.16 -3.53 2.57
CA VAL A 294 2.95 -2.71 2.27
C VAL A 294 2.68 -1.67 3.37
N ALA A 295 3.04 -1.96 4.63
CA ALA A 295 2.73 -1.11 5.77
C ALA A 295 3.25 0.33 5.60
N PRO A 296 4.49 0.60 5.17
CA PRO A 296 4.97 1.98 5.04
C PRO A 296 4.11 2.83 4.11
N THR A 297 3.69 2.27 2.97
CA THR A 297 2.83 2.99 2.02
C THR A 297 1.43 3.24 2.57
N LEU A 298 0.82 2.26 3.25
CA LEU A 298 -0.50 2.43 3.87
C LEU A 298 -0.44 3.45 5.02
N THR A 299 0.61 3.39 5.84
CA THR A 299 0.86 4.35 6.92
C THR A 299 0.94 5.77 6.39
N VAL A 300 1.68 6.00 5.30
CA VAL A 300 1.79 7.32 4.66
C VAL A 300 0.42 7.86 4.25
N VAL A 301 -0.37 7.04 3.53
CA VAL A 301 -1.72 7.45 3.09
C VAL A 301 -2.59 7.80 4.28
N TRP A 302 -2.61 6.95 5.30
CA TRP A 302 -3.44 7.16 6.48
C TRP A 302 -3.03 8.39 7.30
N VAL A 303 -1.73 8.57 7.57
CA VAL A 303 -1.22 9.72 8.34
C VAL A 303 -1.54 11.03 7.63
N VAL A 304 -1.26 11.12 6.33
CA VAL A 304 -1.52 12.34 5.56
C VAL A 304 -3.02 12.61 5.45
N TRP A 305 -3.84 11.59 5.17
CA TRP A 305 -5.29 11.75 5.10
C TRP A 305 -5.86 12.22 6.45
N SER A 306 -5.58 11.53 7.54
CA SER A 306 -6.12 11.89 8.86
C SER A 306 -5.70 13.29 9.30
N SER A 307 -4.44 13.67 9.09
CA SER A 307 -3.95 15.02 9.39
C SER A 307 -4.56 16.09 8.49
N HIS A 308 -4.68 15.82 7.18
CA HIS A 308 -5.33 16.75 6.25
C HIS A 308 -6.80 16.98 6.62
N TYR A 309 -7.52 15.93 7.02
CA TYR A 309 -8.92 16.04 7.43
C TYR A 309 -9.10 16.97 8.64
N VAL A 310 -8.28 16.81 9.68
CA VAL A 310 -8.33 17.65 10.89
C VAL A 310 -7.95 19.10 10.55
N LEU A 311 -6.87 19.33 9.81
CA LEU A 311 -6.43 20.67 9.43
C LEU A 311 -7.45 21.40 8.56
N GLN A 312 -8.06 20.71 7.60
CA GLN A 312 -9.09 21.28 6.73
C GLN A 312 -10.32 21.74 7.52
N ARG A 313 -10.68 21.04 8.60
CA ARG A 313 -11.82 21.40 9.46
C ARG A 313 -11.48 22.44 10.51
N GLY A 314 -10.26 22.45 11.03
CA GLY A 314 -9.80 23.41 12.03
C GLY A 314 -9.23 24.72 11.48
N GLY A 315 -9.33 24.97 10.16
CA GLY A 315 -8.86 26.23 9.55
C GLY A 315 -7.36 26.51 9.69
N SER A 316 -6.57 25.53 10.10
CA SER A 316 -5.13 25.67 10.36
C SER A 316 -4.30 25.61 9.08
N SER A 317 -3.10 26.22 9.10
CA SER A 317 -2.24 26.22 7.91
C SER A 317 -1.75 24.81 7.57
N PHE A 318 -1.78 24.45 6.28
CA PHE A 318 -1.25 23.17 5.79
C PHE A 318 0.28 23.12 5.71
N PHE A 319 0.96 24.26 5.89
CA PHE A 319 2.42 24.36 5.78
C PHE A 319 3.15 23.37 6.70
N GLY A 320 2.73 23.28 7.97
CA GLY A 320 3.37 22.40 8.95
C GLY A 320 3.29 20.92 8.54
N LEU A 321 2.13 20.48 8.05
CA LEU A 321 1.96 19.13 7.51
C LEU A 321 2.83 18.90 6.27
N GLY A 322 2.90 19.91 5.39
CA GLY A 322 3.76 19.88 4.22
C GLY A 322 5.23 19.67 4.57
N VAL A 323 5.79 20.50 5.45
CA VAL A 323 7.19 20.43 5.87
C VAL A 323 7.48 19.11 6.58
N ALA A 324 6.64 18.70 7.54
CA ALA A 324 6.82 17.44 8.25
C ALA A 324 6.79 16.23 7.30
N GLY A 325 5.87 16.22 6.34
CA GLY A 325 5.78 15.17 5.32
C GLY A 325 6.99 15.12 4.38
N VAL A 326 7.54 16.27 3.98
CA VAL A 326 8.77 16.33 3.17
C VAL A 326 9.97 15.82 3.96
N LEU A 327 10.11 16.19 5.24
CA LEU A 327 11.16 15.65 6.11
C LEU A 327 11.03 14.12 6.28
N ALA A 328 9.81 13.61 6.44
CA ALA A 328 9.55 12.17 6.49
C ALA A 328 9.87 11.46 5.17
N ALA A 329 9.64 12.11 4.02
CA ALA A 329 10.03 11.59 2.71
C ALA A 329 11.56 11.48 2.60
N LEU A 330 12.29 12.52 3.03
CA LEU A 330 13.76 12.51 3.08
C LEU A 330 14.29 11.41 4.01
N LEU A 331 13.64 11.19 5.16
CA LEU A 331 13.96 10.08 6.06
C LEU A 331 13.78 8.73 5.35
N CYS A 332 12.71 8.52 4.59
CA CYS A 332 12.52 7.29 3.81
C CYS A 332 13.66 7.08 2.79
N TYR A 333 14.05 8.13 2.06
CA TYR A 333 15.18 8.03 1.12
C TYR A 333 16.51 7.77 1.80
N PHE A 334 16.73 8.35 2.98
CA PHE A 334 17.90 8.08 3.81
C PHE A 334 17.94 6.63 4.29
N LEU A 335 16.81 6.07 4.74
CA LEU A 335 16.71 4.67 5.15
C LEU A 335 17.00 3.71 3.99
N ILE A 336 16.57 4.03 2.76
CA ILE A 336 16.93 3.24 1.56
C ILE A 336 18.44 3.28 1.33
N HIS A 337 19.06 4.45 1.47
CA HIS A 337 20.50 4.59 1.34
C HIS A 337 21.24 3.73 2.38
N MET A 338 20.77 3.68 3.63
CA MET A 338 21.31 2.80 4.66
C MET A 338 21.17 1.31 4.30
N LEU A 339 20.01 0.89 3.75
CA LEU A 339 19.84 -0.48 3.28
C LEU A 339 20.79 -0.82 2.13
N ALA A 340 21.00 0.12 1.20
CA ALA A 340 21.90 -0.06 0.08
C ALA A 340 23.38 -0.19 0.49
N GLN A 341 23.79 0.42 1.61
CA GLN A 341 25.15 0.29 2.14
C GLN A 341 25.49 -1.14 2.59
N ARG A 342 24.49 -2.00 2.79
CA ARG A 342 24.70 -3.42 3.16
C ARG A 342 25.22 -4.28 2.01
N LYS A 343 25.21 -3.77 0.76
CA LYS A 343 25.64 -4.49 -0.46
C LYS A 343 24.94 -5.85 -0.66
N ILE A 344 23.71 -5.98 -0.17
CA ILE A 344 22.83 -7.12 -0.45
C ILE A 344 22.27 -6.98 -1.85
N ASP A 345 22.22 -8.07 -2.61
CA ASP A 345 21.69 -8.08 -3.96
C ASP A 345 20.25 -7.53 -4.00
N HIS A 346 20.00 -6.69 -5.00
CA HIS A 346 18.72 -6.01 -5.24
C HIS A 346 18.22 -5.08 -4.13
N THR A 347 18.96 -4.85 -3.04
CA THR A 347 18.58 -3.99 -1.91
C THR A 347 17.13 -4.24 -1.44
N PRO A 348 16.88 -5.31 -0.68
CA PRO A 348 15.53 -5.65 -0.20
C PRO A 348 14.90 -4.47 0.55
N GLY A 349 13.61 -4.23 0.30
CA GLY A 349 12.85 -3.11 0.87
C GLY A 349 13.10 -1.74 0.23
N GLY A 350 14.06 -1.61 -0.69
CA GLY A 350 14.30 -0.37 -1.43
C GLY A 350 13.05 0.11 -2.18
N THR A 351 12.29 -0.81 -2.77
CA THR A 351 11.03 -0.53 -3.47
C THR A 351 9.98 0.05 -2.52
N THR A 352 9.79 -0.59 -1.37
CA THR A 352 8.79 -0.24 -0.37
C THR A 352 9.00 1.17 0.17
N LEU A 353 10.22 1.46 0.62
CA LEU A 353 10.55 2.76 1.19
C LEU A 353 10.62 3.84 0.11
N SER A 354 11.04 3.51 -1.13
CA SER A 354 11.00 4.48 -2.23
C SER A 354 9.57 4.87 -2.57
N MET A 355 8.63 3.91 -2.57
CA MET A 355 7.21 4.18 -2.82
C MET A 355 6.61 5.03 -1.71
N ALA A 356 6.88 4.71 -0.43
CA ALA A 356 6.40 5.50 0.70
C ALA A 356 6.96 6.94 0.67
N GLY A 357 8.26 7.09 0.43
CA GLY A 357 8.91 8.40 0.33
C GLY A 357 8.42 9.22 -0.87
N SER A 358 8.23 8.59 -2.03
CA SER A 358 7.67 9.25 -3.23
C SER A 358 6.23 9.69 -3.02
N LEU A 359 5.42 8.86 -2.35
CA LEU A 359 4.03 9.19 -2.05
C LEU A 359 3.91 10.34 -1.04
N LEU A 360 4.72 10.35 0.02
CA LEU A 360 4.82 11.49 0.95
C LEU A 360 5.19 12.77 0.20
N LEU A 361 6.18 12.68 -0.68
CA LEU A 361 6.65 13.84 -1.42
C LEU A 361 5.57 14.37 -2.38
N VAL A 362 4.82 13.49 -3.04
CA VAL A 362 3.69 13.87 -3.93
C VAL A 362 2.55 14.54 -3.16
N LEU A 363 2.23 14.05 -1.96
CA LEU A 363 1.11 14.56 -1.17
C LEU A 363 1.46 15.82 -0.35
N CYS A 364 2.69 15.91 0.17
CA CYS A 364 3.06 16.94 1.14
C CYS A 364 3.86 18.11 0.54
N LEU A 365 4.63 17.90 -0.53
CA LEU A 365 5.42 18.98 -1.11
C LEU A 365 4.57 20.15 -1.63
N PRO A 366 3.41 19.93 -2.30
CA PRO A 366 2.55 21.04 -2.73
C PRO A 366 1.97 21.83 -1.55
N LEU A 367 1.74 21.16 -0.41
CA LEU A 367 1.29 21.80 0.83
C LEU A 367 2.39 22.66 1.46
N ALA A 368 3.66 22.27 1.28
CA ALA A 368 4.81 23.02 1.79
C ALA A 368 5.17 24.23 0.90
N THR A 369 5.12 24.07 -0.42
CA THR A 369 5.53 25.11 -1.37
C THR A 369 4.39 26.04 -1.77
N TYR A 370 3.13 25.66 -1.52
CA TYR A 370 1.93 26.29 -2.08
C TYR A 370 1.94 26.41 -3.61
N ASN A 371 2.82 25.68 -4.29
CA ASN A 371 3.05 25.78 -5.72
C ASN A 371 3.32 24.40 -6.32
N LEU A 372 2.32 23.90 -7.04
CA LEU A 372 2.33 22.58 -7.66
C LEU A 372 3.33 22.48 -8.83
N VAL A 373 3.67 23.61 -9.48
CA VAL A 373 4.66 23.64 -10.58
C VAL A 373 6.08 23.43 -10.07
N ILE A 374 6.42 24.08 -8.94
CA ILE A 374 7.71 23.85 -8.26
C ILE A 374 7.77 22.40 -7.76
N ALA A 375 6.67 21.91 -7.17
CA ALA A 375 6.61 20.53 -6.70
C ALA A 375 6.86 19.52 -7.84
N ALA A 376 6.24 19.72 -9.01
CA ALA A 376 6.46 18.87 -10.19
C ALA A 376 7.93 18.84 -10.64
N ALA A 377 8.64 19.97 -10.60
CA ALA A 377 10.06 20.01 -10.92
C ALA A 377 10.90 19.17 -9.95
N VAL A 378 10.58 19.23 -8.65
CA VAL A 378 11.23 18.39 -7.64
C VAL A 378 10.89 16.91 -7.86
N TYR A 379 9.64 16.57 -8.22
CA TYR A 379 9.23 15.19 -8.52
C TYR A 379 10.08 14.61 -9.66
N SER A 380 10.23 15.39 -10.74
CA SER A 380 11.08 15.03 -11.89
C SER A 380 12.54 14.84 -11.49
N GLY A 381 13.10 15.74 -10.68
CA GLY A 381 14.46 15.62 -10.17
C GLY A 381 14.69 14.36 -9.32
N VAL A 382 13.77 14.08 -8.40
CA VAL A 382 13.82 12.88 -7.55
C VAL A 382 13.60 11.61 -8.39
N ALA A 383 12.72 11.64 -9.40
CA ALA A 383 12.51 10.53 -10.32
C ALA A 383 13.80 10.19 -11.08
N VAL A 384 14.49 11.19 -11.64
CA VAL A 384 15.80 10.97 -12.31
C VAL A 384 16.83 10.42 -11.32
N TRP A 385 16.87 10.91 -10.09
CA TRP A 385 17.77 10.40 -9.05
C TRP A 385 17.47 8.93 -8.71
N LEU A 386 16.21 8.57 -8.48
CA LEU A 386 15.79 7.19 -8.25
C LEU A 386 16.10 6.29 -9.45
N ALA A 387 15.95 6.79 -10.67
CA ALA A 387 16.29 6.05 -11.89
C ALA A 387 17.79 5.70 -11.94
N ARG A 388 18.66 6.63 -11.53
CA ARG A 388 20.10 6.37 -11.42
C ARG A 388 20.44 5.42 -10.28
N MET A 389 19.82 5.62 -9.11
CA MET A 389 20.05 4.76 -7.95
C MET A 389 19.52 3.34 -8.18
N SER A 390 18.44 3.16 -8.93
CA SER A 390 17.91 1.84 -9.28
C SER A 390 18.93 0.96 -10.00
N ASN A 391 19.73 1.55 -10.90
CA ASN A 391 20.81 0.86 -11.61
C ASN A 391 21.96 0.53 -10.65
N LYS A 392 22.38 1.49 -9.81
CA LYS A 392 23.44 1.30 -8.82
C LYS A 392 23.09 0.22 -7.79
N TRP A 393 21.82 0.17 -7.37
CA TRP A 393 21.31 -0.79 -6.39
C TRP A 393 20.79 -2.08 -7.02
N ARG A 394 20.85 -2.21 -8.35
CA ARG A 394 20.33 -3.37 -9.10
C ARG A 394 18.89 -3.71 -8.70
N ASN A 395 18.04 -2.71 -8.44
CA ASN A 395 16.67 -2.89 -7.97
C ASN A 395 15.66 -2.38 -9.01
N SER A 396 14.97 -3.31 -9.67
CA SER A 396 13.98 -3.02 -10.71
C SER A 396 12.71 -2.35 -10.18
N GLY A 397 12.30 -2.58 -8.93
CA GLY A 397 11.12 -1.93 -8.38
C GLY A 397 11.35 -0.46 -8.03
N VAL A 398 12.57 -0.07 -7.64
CA VAL A 398 12.93 1.37 -7.47
C VAL A 398 12.83 2.10 -8.81
N ARG A 399 13.18 1.42 -9.92
CA ARG A 399 12.99 1.96 -11.26
C ARG A 399 11.51 2.18 -11.58
N TRP A 400 10.64 1.24 -11.22
CA TRP A 400 9.20 1.42 -11.41
C TRP A 400 8.65 2.61 -10.62
N VAL A 401 9.08 2.78 -9.36
CA VAL A 401 8.69 3.96 -8.55
C VAL A 401 9.17 5.25 -9.20
N SER A 402 10.37 5.27 -9.80
CA SER A 402 10.86 6.44 -10.54
C SER A 402 9.97 6.79 -11.75
N TYR A 403 9.43 5.80 -12.46
CA TYR A 403 8.51 6.05 -13.58
C TYR A 403 7.20 6.64 -13.09
N LEU A 404 6.62 6.07 -12.03
CA LEU A 404 5.41 6.61 -11.42
C LEU A 404 5.58 8.05 -10.95
N LEU A 405 6.71 8.36 -10.31
CA LEU A 405 6.99 9.71 -9.82
C LEU A 405 7.14 10.72 -10.98
N GLN A 406 7.74 10.31 -12.10
CA GLN A 406 7.78 11.16 -13.30
C GLN A 406 6.37 11.41 -13.85
N ILE A 407 5.54 10.36 -13.97
CA ILE A 407 4.17 10.49 -14.44
C ILE A 407 3.38 11.43 -13.51
N ALA A 408 3.56 11.31 -12.20
CA ALA A 408 2.97 12.21 -11.21
C ALA A 408 3.41 13.67 -11.42
N ALA A 409 4.66 13.92 -11.81
CA ALA A 409 5.14 15.26 -12.18
C ALA A 409 4.38 15.83 -13.39
N GLY A 410 4.21 15.04 -14.45
CA GLY A 410 3.43 15.44 -15.63
C GLY A 410 1.96 15.74 -15.28
N PHE A 411 1.34 14.89 -14.46
CA PHE A 411 -0.03 15.08 -13.99
C PHE A 411 -0.18 16.32 -13.10
N ALA A 412 0.77 16.56 -12.20
CA ALA A 412 0.80 17.75 -11.36
C ALA A 412 0.82 19.05 -12.18
N LEU A 413 1.62 19.11 -13.26
CA LEU A 413 1.61 20.24 -14.19
C LEU A 413 0.27 20.39 -14.91
N MET A 414 -0.33 19.27 -15.33
CA MET A 414 -1.65 19.29 -15.98
C MET A 414 -2.73 19.88 -15.07
N VAL A 415 -2.73 19.52 -13.78
CA VAL A 415 -3.66 20.07 -12.79
C VAL A 415 -3.35 21.55 -12.52
N ALA A 416 -2.07 21.90 -12.33
CA ALA A 416 -1.64 23.26 -12.00
C ALA A 416 -1.97 24.28 -13.09
N LEU A 417 -1.73 23.91 -14.35
CA LEU A 417 -1.77 24.82 -15.50
C LEU A 417 -3.03 24.62 -16.38
N ARG A 418 -4.04 23.90 -15.89
CA ARG A 418 -5.29 23.67 -16.63
C ARG A 418 -5.97 25.00 -16.95
N ASN A 419 -6.27 25.77 -15.91
CA ASN A 419 -7.05 27.01 -15.98
C ASN A 419 -6.19 28.28 -16.06
N HIS A 420 -4.94 28.22 -15.58
CA HIS A 420 -4.00 29.34 -15.58
C HIS A 420 -2.76 29.00 -16.40
N PRO A 421 -2.72 29.34 -17.70
CA PRO A 421 -1.65 28.92 -18.61
C PRO A 421 -0.28 29.55 -18.31
N ASP A 422 -0.23 30.71 -17.67
CA ASP A 422 0.95 31.41 -17.19
C ASP A 422 1.35 31.02 -15.75
N GLY A 423 0.45 30.35 -15.02
CA GLY A 423 0.61 30.07 -13.60
C GLY A 423 0.60 31.35 -12.75
N GLN A 424 1.05 31.26 -11.50
CA GLN A 424 1.11 32.44 -10.60
C GLN A 424 2.24 33.41 -10.95
N ASN A 425 3.36 32.88 -11.45
CA ASN A 425 4.53 33.65 -11.85
C ASN A 425 5.16 32.99 -13.07
N LEU A 426 5.24 33.73 -14.18
CA LEU A 426 5.75 33.21 -15.45
C LEU A 426 7.14 32.60 -15.33
N LEU A 427 8.08 33.24 -14.63
CA LEU A 427 9.46 32.74 -14.50
C LEU A 427 9.48 31.41 -13.76
N MET A 428 8.70 31.27 -12.68
CA MET A 428 8.58 30.02 -11.94
C MET A 428 7.90 28.94 -12.79
N THR A 429 6.88 29.30 -13.57
CA THR A 429 6.19 28.39 -14.47
C THR A 429 7.13 27.87 -15.55
N LEU A 430 7.89 28.74 -16.20
CA LEU A 430 8.86 28.38 -17.24
C LEU A 430 10.00 27.53 -16.68
N ALA A 431 10.55 27.90 -15.52
CA ALA A 431 11.58 27.12 -14.86
C ALA A 431 11.08 25.74 -14.45
N GLY A 432 9.91 25.65 -13.80
CA GLY A 432 9.36 24.38 -13.31
C GLY A 432 8.93 23.43 -14.42
N THR A 433 8.21 23.93 -15.43
CA THR A 433 7.83 23.13 -16.61
C THR A 433 9.04 22.71 -17.42
N GLY A 434 10.02 23.60 -17.62
CA GLY A 434 11.25 23.29 -18.34
C GLY A 434 12.15 22.28 -17.65
N LEU A 435 12.37 22.42 -16.33
CA LEU A 435 13.09 21.42 -15.54
C LEU A 435 12.38 20.06 -15.57
N THR A 436 11.05 20.06 -15.51
CA THR A 436 10.26 18.83 -15.61
C THR A 436 10.38 18.18 -16.99
N ALA A 437 10.33 18.96 -18.07
CA ALA A 437 10.47 18.49 -19.44
C ALA A 437 11.86 17.91 -19.72
N ILE A 438 12.91 18.65 -19.35
CA ILE A 438 14.30 18.21 -19.48
C ILE A 438 14.52 16.94 -18.64
N GLY A 439 14.03 16.93 -17.40
CA GLY A 439 14.12 15.76 -16.52
C GLY A 439 13.43 14.53 -17.10
N GLY A 440 12.22 14.66 -17.62
CA GLY A 440 11.47 13.54 -18.24
C GLY A 440 12.13 13.00 -19.51
N ILE A 441 12.60 13.88 -20.41
CA ILE A 441 13.31 13.48 -21.62
C ILE A 441 14.66 12.83 -21.26
N TYR A 442 15.40 13.41 -20.32
CA TYR A 442 16.66 12.84 -19.83
C TYR A 442 16.42 11.47 -19.19
N HIS A 443 15.40 11.34 -18.35
CA HIS A 443 15.01 10.09 -17.71
C HIS A 443 14.69 9.01 -18.75
N TYR A 444 13.93 9.33 -19.80
CA TYR A 444 13.66 8.40 -20.90
C TYR A 444 14.95 7.96 -21.62
N VAL A 445 15.80 8.91 -22.02
CA VAL A 445 17.06 8.61 -22.72
C VAL A 445 17.98 7.77 -21.84
N TRP A 446 18.09 8.11 -20.55
CA TRP A 446 18.82 7.32 -19.57
C TRP A 446 18.26 5.91 -19.47
N SER A 447 16.95 5.78 -19.49
CA SER A 447 16.29 4.48 -19.34
C SER A 447 16.56 3.53 -20.50
N ARG A 448 16.67 4.08 -21.71
CA ARG A 448 17.05 3.29 -22.90
C ARG A 448 18.53 2.96 -22.97
N ARG A 449 19.40 3.72 -22.31
CA ARG A 449 20.83 3.38 -22.20
C ARG A 449 21.08 2.30 -21.14
N TYR A 450 20.28 2.29 -20.08
CA TYR A 450 20.40 1.37 -18.95
C TYR A 450 19.06 0.68 -18.71
N PRO A 451 18.78 -0.42 -19.42
CA PRO A 451 17.54 -1.16 -19.27
C PRO A 451 17.43 -1.78 -17.86
N PRO A 452 16.21 -1.90 -17.31
CA PRO A 452 16.02 -2.51 -15.99
C PRO A 452 16.37 -4.01 -16.03
N LEU A 453 16.74 -4.54 -14.87
CA LEU A 453 16.85 -6.00 -14.70
C LEU A 453 15.46 -6.63 -14.84
N GLN A 454 15.36 -7.70 -15.62
CA GLN A 454 14.13 -8.49 -15.83
C GLN A 454 13.82 -9.38 -14.62
N ILE A 455 13.85 -8.79 -13.43
CA ILE A 455 13.66 -9.47 -12.15
C ILE A 455 12.51 -8.78 -11.41
N GLY A 456 11.71 -9.56 -10.66
CA GLY A 456 10.57 -9.07 -9.91
C GLY A 456 9.25 -9.06 -10.70
N ARG A 457 8.16 -8.64 -10.06
CA ARG A 457 6.80 -8.77 -10.64
C ARG A 457 6.56 -7.87 -11.85
N VAL A 458 7.03 -6.62 -11.83
CA VAL A 458 6.73 -5.65 -12.89
C VAL A 458 7.54 -5.96 -14.15
N PHE A 459 8.87 -5.78 -14.11
CA PHE A 459 9.71 -5.97 -15.29
C PHE A 459 10.00 -7.44 -15.62
N GLY A 460 9.72 -8.38 -14.72
CA GLY A 460 9.86 -9.82 -14.99
C GLY A 460 8.58 -10.49 -15.52
N ARG A 461 7.39 -9.93 -15.28
CA ARG A 461 6.11 -10.53 -15.75
C ARG A 461 5.24 -9.60 -16.58
N PHE A 462 5.10 -8.34 -16.19
CA PHE A 462 4.15 -7.42 -16.83
C PHE A 462 4.77 -6.56 -17.94
N ASP A 463 6.00 -6.08 -17.74
CA ASP A 463 6.69 -5.18 -18.67
C ASP A 463 8.11 -5.66 -18.97
N THR A 464 8.23 -6.82 -19.61
CA THR A 464 9.51 -7.48 -19.92
C THR A 464 10.38 -6.68 -20.89
N CYS A 465 9.77 -5.82 -21.72
CA CYS A 465 10.45 -4.99 -22.70
C CYS A 465 10.64 -3.53 -22.25
N ASP A 466 10.35 -3.18 -20.99
CA ASP A 466 10.45 -1.80 -20.48
C ASP A 466 9.66 -0.79 -21.35
N ARG A 467 8.48 -1.18 -21.83
CA ARG A 467 7.59 -0.33 -22.64
C ARG A 467 7.04 0.84 -21.81
N SER A 468 6.96 0.69 -20.49
CA SER A 468 6.50 1.74 -19.58
C SER A 468 7.38 2.99 -19.59
N ALA A 469 8.64 2.91 -20.03
CA ALA A 469 9.47 4.10 -20.23
C ALA A 469 8.87 5.07 -21.28
N ALA A 470 8.01 4.61 -22.18
CA ALA A 470 7.27 5.50 -23.09
C ALA A 470 6.35 6.48 -22.33
N LEU A 471 5.82 6.10 -21.17
CA LEU A 471 5.02 6.99 -20.32
C LEU A 471 5.86 8.09 -19.66
N VAL A 472 7.12 7.79 -19.35
CA VAL A 472 8.11 8.78 -18.86
C VAL A 472 8.38 9.83 -19.94
N LEU A 473 8.54 9.38 -21.20
CA LEU A 473 8.68 10.29 -22.34
C LEU A 473 7.42 11.14 -22.53
N LEU A 474 6.24 10.52 -22.50
CA LEU A 474 4.97 11.23 -22.61
C LEU A 474 4.87 12.33 -21.54
N SER A 475 5.21 12.02 -20.29
CA SER A 475 5.23 13.00 -19.21
C SER A 475 6.21 14.17 -19.48
N GLY A 476 7.40 13.89 -20.02
CA GLY A 476 8.36 14.92 -20.41
C GLY A 476 7.85 15.82 -21.55
N LEU A 477 7.21 15.22 -22.55
CA LEU A 477 6.58 15.94 -23.67
C LEU A 477 5.40 16.79 -23.19
N THR A 478 4.57 16.27 -22.29
CA THR A 478 3.48 17.03 -21.67
C THR A 478 4.01 18.25 -20.92
N ALA A 479 5.10 18.11 -20.15
CA ALA A 479 5.74 19.24 -19.48
C ALA A 479 6.29 20.27 -20.49
N GLY A 480 6.93 19.81 -21.58
CA GLY A 480 7.41 20.69 -22.66
C GLY A 480 6.27 21.43 -23.37
N PHE A 481 5.13 20.77 -23.58
CA PHE A 481 3.93 21.40 -24.12
C PHE A 481 3.43 22.52 -23.18
N PHE A 482 3.36 22.28 -21.87
CA PHE A 482 2.96 23.32 -20.93
C PHE A 482 3.94 24.50 -20.91
N GLN A 483 5.25 24.25 -21.00
CA GLN A 483 6.25 25.31 -21.12
C GLN A 483 6.02 26.17 -22.37
N ALA A 484 5.87 25.54 -23.54
CA ALA A 484 5.62 26.24 -24.80
C ALA A 484 4.27 26.99 -24.77
N ARG A 485 3.24 26.39 -24.16
CA ARG A 485 1.93 27.03 -23.96
C ARG A 485 2.03 28.28 -23.09
N SER A 486 2.83 28.27 -22.02
CA SER A 486 3.05 29.44 -21.17
C SER A 486 3.76 30.57 -21.91
N LEU A 487 4.80 30.27 -22.70
CA LEU A 487 5.49 31.26 -23.54
C LEU A 487 4.55 31.88 -24.58
N LEU A 488 3.72 31.04 -25.20
CA LEU A 488 2.76 31.44 -26.21
C LEU A 488 1.70 32.37 -25.62
N TYR A 489 1.17 32.04 -24.44
CA TYR A 489 0.22 32.89 -23.72
C TYR A 489 0.83 34.27 -23.41
N TRP A 490 2.05 34.28 -22.86
CA TRP A 490 2.76 35.52 -22.57
C TRP A 490 2.98 36.38 -23.83
N GLY A 491 3.41 35.76 -24.94
CA GLY A 491 3.63 36.46 -26.20
C GLY A 491 2.36 37.06 -26.80
N LEU A 492 1.25 36.32 -26.79
CA LEU A 492 -0.04 36.81 -27.28
C LEU A 492 -0.60 37.95 -26.44
N HIS A 493 -0.35 37.94 -25.13
CA HIS A 493 -0.81 39.01 -24.24
C HIS A 493 -0.07 40.35 -24.45
N GLN A 494 1.05 40.34 -25.18
CA GLN A 494 1.73 41.58 -25.61
C GLN A 494 1.05 42.23 -26.83
N MET A 495 0.13 41.52 -27.50
CA MET A 495 -0.58 42.01 -28.68
C MET A 495 -1.96 42.53 -28.27
N SER A 496 -2.40 43.63 -28.90
CA SER A 496 -3.75 44.16 -28.65
C SER A 496 -4.85 43.28 -29.26
N GLY A 497 -6.02 43.23 -28.61
CA GLY A 497 -7.22 42.53 -29.08
C GLY A 497 -7.56 41.23 -28.35
N ASN A 498 -8.73 40.66 -28.64
CA ASN A 498 -9.17 39.38 -28.06
C ASN A 498 -8.47 38.20 -28.76
N GLN A 499 -7.33 37.77 -28.19
CA GLN A 499 -6.47 36.72 -28.75
C GLN A 499 -6.86 35.30 -28.33
N PHE A 500 -8.04 35.08 -27.72
CA PHE A 500 -8.44 33.76 -27.22
C PHE A 500 -8.49 32.69 -28.32
N GLY A 501 -9.11 33.00 -29.46
CA GLY A 501 -9.19 32.06 -30.59
C GLY A 501 -7.82 31.72 -31.19
N ALA A 502 -6.91 32.69 -31.25
CA ALA A 502 -5.53 32.48 -31.67
C ALA A 502 -4.79 31.57 -30.69
N PHE A 503 -4.94 31.80 -29.38
CA PHE A 503 -4.32 30.98 -28.34
C PHE A 503 -4.72 29.50 -28.43
N VAL A 504 -6.01 29.21 -28.60
CA VAL A 504 -6.53 27.84 -28.71
C VAL A 504 -5.94 27.12 -29.93
N CYS A 505 -5.96 27.78 -31.10
CA CYS A 505 -5.47 27.19 -32.34
C CYS A 505 -3.94 27.02 -32.34
N LEU A 506 -3.20 27.98 -31.80
CA LEU A 506 -1.73 27.94 -31.77
C LEU A 506 -1.21 26.82 -30.85
N GLN A 507 -1.96 26.43 -29.81
CA GLN A 507 -1.66 25.22 -29.05
C GLN A 507 -1.76 23.95 -29.91
N SER A 508 -2.70 23.87 -30.84
CA SER A 508 -2.82 22.72 -31.75
C SER A 508 -1.68 22.68 -32.75
N VAL A 509 -1.25 23.85 -33.25
CA VAL A 509 -0.02 23.99 -34.06
C VAL A 509 1.22 23.52 -33.27
N LEU A 510 1.34 23.86 -31.99
CA LEU A 510 2.42 23.36 -31.14
C LEU A 510 2.42 21.84 -31.02
N ILE A 511 1.26 21.22 -30.77
CA ILE A 511 1.15 19.75 -30.69
C ILE A 511 1.54 19.11 -32.03
N ASN A 512 1.02 19.63 -33.13
CA ASN A 512 1.29 19.17 -34.48
C ASN A 512 2.79 19.27 -34.85
N SER A 513 3.43 20.40 -34.57
CA SER A 513 4.87 20.55 -34.80
C SER A 513 5.71 19.56 -33.97
N ALA A 514 5.33 19.29 -32.72
CA ALA A 514 5.99 18.31 -31.87
C ALA A 514 5.86 16.87 -32.42
N ILE A 515 4.68 16.50 -32.95
CA ILE A 515 4.46 15.22 -33.63
C ILE A 515 5.39 15.08 -34.83
N ALA A 516 5.45 16.08 -35.71
CA ALA A 516 6.32 16.04 -36.89
C ALA A 516 7.78 15.81 -36.49
N VAL A 517 8.27 16.53 -35.48
CA VAL A 517 9.63 16.36 -34.95
C VAL A 517 9.83 14.96 -34.38
N LEU A 518 8.89 14.44 -33.57
CA LEU A 518 8.97 13.09 -33.01
C LEU A 518 9.00 12.02 -34.10
N MET A 519 8.18 12.16 -35.14
CA MET A 519 8.13 11.22 -36.25
C MET A 519 9.43 11.20 -37.07
N ILE A 520 10.01 12.38 -37.33
CA ILE A 520 11.32 12.50 -37.98
C ILE A 520 12.43 11.88 -37.11
N LEU A 521 12.40 12.12 -35.79
CA LEU A 521 13.35 11.53 -34.85
C LEU A 521 13.19 10.01 -34.75
N ALA A 522 11.95 9.51 -34.78
CA ALA A 522 11.65 8.08 -34.79
C ALA A 522 12.26 7.41 -36.01
N TRP A 523 12.10 8.00 -37.19
CA TRP A 523 12.69 7.52 -38.44
C TRP A 523 14.22 7.55 -38.38
N LYS A 524 14.83 8.67 -38.00
CA LYS A 524 16.30 8.82 -37.94
C LYS A 524 16.94 7.84 -36.95
N ARG A 525 16.25 7.50 -35.85
CA ARG A 525 16.73 6.56 -34.83
C ARG A 525 16.23 5.12 -35.03
N ASN A 526 15.45 4.86 -36.08
CA ASN A 526 14.76 3.57 -36.30
C ASN A 526 14.04 3.03 -35.05
N SER A 527 13.45 3.92 -34.24
CA SER A 527 12.84 3.56 -32.96
C SER A 527 11.33 3.37 -33.11
N ARG A 528 10.88 2.10 -33.07
CA ARG A 528 9.45 1.75 -33.13
C ARG A 528 8.64 2.36 -31.99
N GLU A 529 9.25 2.59 -30.83
CA GLU A 529 8.57 3.18 -29.68
C GLU A 529 8.27 4.67 -29.88
N LEU A 530 9.26 5.45 -30.35
CA LEU A 530 9.05 6.85 -30.67
C LEU A 530 7.97 7.02 -31.75
N LYS A 531 7.94 6.10 -32.72
CA LYS A 531 6.88 6.04 -33.74
C LYS A 531 5.51 5.81 -33.10
N ASN A 532 5.38 4.83 -32.21
CA ASN A 532 4.11 4.54 -31.54
C ASN A 532 3.63 5.70 -30.66
N VAL A 533 4.56 6.37 -29.95
CA VAL A 533 4.24 7.57 -29.16
C VAL A 533 3.79 8.70 -30.08
N ALA A 534 4.46 8.94 -31.21
CA ALA A 534 4.05 9.95 -32.18
C ALA A 534 2.62 9.69 -32.68
N ILE A 535 2.32 8.47 -33.13
CA ILE A 535 0.97 8.07 -33.59
C ILE A 535 -0.08 8.29 -32.49
N LEU A 536 0.22 7.90 -31.24
CA LEU A 536 -0.69 8.12 -30.12
C LEU A 536 -0.99 9.61 -29.90
N VAL A 537 0.03 10.46 -29.95
CA VAL A 537 -0.13 11.91 -29.81
C VAL A 537 -0.90 12.49 -31.00
N THR A 538 -0.73 11.95 -32.21
CA THR A 538 -1.50 12.34 -33.40
C THR A 538 -2.99 12.07 -33.24
N LEU A 539 -3.39 10.95 -32.64
CA LEU A 539 -4.81 10.68 -32.35
C LEU A 539 -5.40 11.72 -31.39
N VAL A 540 -4.63 12.10 -30.35
CA VAL A 540 -5.05 13.16 -29.41
C VAL A 540 -5.13 14.52 -30.12
N ALA A 541 -4.18 14.84 -31.00
CA ALA A 541 -4.18 16.06 -31.78
C ALA A 541 -5.37 16.12 -32.76
N ALA A 542 -5.66 15.03 -33.45
CA ALA A 542 -6.82 14.91 -34.34
C ALA A 542 -8.12 15.17 -33.57
N PHE A 543 -8.30 14.52 -32.42
CA PHE A 543 -9.47 14.76 -31.57
C PHE A 543 -9.59 16.23 -31.18
N LYS A 544 -8.49 16.86 -30.73
CA LYS A 544 -8.50 18.28 -30.37
C LYS A 544 -8.86 19.18 -31.55
N VAL A 545 -8.21 19.01 -32.70
CA VAL A 545 -8.43 19.86 -33.89
C VAL A 545 -9.87 19.74 -34.39
N PHE A 546 -10.39 18.51 -34.52
CA PHE A 546 -11.72 18.30 -35.09
C PHE A 546 -12.87 18.48 -34.11
N MET A 547 -12.69 18.18 -32.82
CA MET A 547 -13.78 18.27 -31.82
C MET A 547 -13.74 19.54 -30.98
N ILE A 548 -12.56 20.14 -30.76
CA ILE A 548 -12.44 21.34 -29.94
C ILE A 548 -12.28 22.58 -30.82
N ASP A 549 -11.27 22.61 -31.70
CA ASP A 549 -10.96 23.83 -32.46
C ASP A 549 -12.08 24.17 -33.47
N LEU A 550 -12.61 23.16 -34.18
CA LEU A 550 -13.68 23.31 -35.17
C LEU A 550 -14.97 23.91 -34.58
N PHE A 551 -15.30 23.54 -33.34
CA PHE A 551 -16.52 24.01 -32.67
C PHE A 551 -16.30 25.29 -31.88
N SER A 552 -15.08 25.56 -31.42
CA SER A 552 -14.78 26.67 -30.50
C SER A 552 -14.28 27.94 -31.20
N THR A 553 -13.78 27.85 -32.43
CA THR A 553 -13.10 28.97 -33.11
C THR A 553 -13.60 29.19 -34.54
N LYS A 554 -13.44 30.41 -35.07
CA LYS A 554 -13.81 30.78 -36.44
C LYS A 554 -12.69 31.63 -37.07
N GLY A 555 -12.64 31.65 -38.39
CA GLY A 555 -11.72 32.50 -39.16
C GLY A 555 -10.31 31.92 -39.32
N ILE A 556 -9.32 32.79 -39.51
CA ILE A 556 -7.93 32.44 -39.85
C ILE A 556 -7.28 31.46 -38.85
N PRO A 557 -7.46 31.59 -37.53
CA PRO A 557 -6.86 30.66 -36.56
C PRO A 557 -7.29 29.19 -36.77
N LEU A 558 -8.57 28.97 -37.09
CA LEU A 558 -9.09 27.63 -37.37
C LEU A 558 -8.42 27.02 -38.60
N LEU A 559 -8.27 27.82 -39.65
CA LEU A 559 -7.65 27.41 -40.91
C LEU A 559 -6.18 27.00 -40.68
N LEU A 560 -5.45 27.73 -39.84
CA LEU A 560 -4.09 27.39 -39.43
C LEU A 560 -4.01 26.09 -38.62
N SER A 561 -4.96 25.85 -37.70
CA SER A 561 -4.99 24.61 -36.92
C SER A 561 -5.19 23.39 -37.81
N VAL A 562 -6.22 23.42 -38.67
CA VAL A 562 -6.54 22.33 -39.62
C VAL A 562 -5.43 22.11 -40.63
N LEU A 563 -4.86 23.19 -41.20
CA LEU A 563 -3.74 23.12 -42.12
C LEU A 563 -2.51 22.48 -41.47
N SER A 564 -2.18 22.86 -40.23
CA SER A 564 -1.03 22.27 -39.52
C SER A 564 -1.22 20.77 -39.28
N PHE A 565 -2.44 20.32 -39.00
CA PHE A 565 -2.73 18.89 -38.88
C PHE A 565 -2.56 18.16 -40.21
N GLY A 566 -3.04 18.74 -41.32
CA GLY A 566 -2.85 18.19 -42.67
C GLY A 566 -1.37 18.05 -43.06
N ILE A 567 -0.53 19.03 -42.70
CA ILE A 567 0.92 18.96 -42.89
C ILE A 567 1.52 17.79 -42.10
N VAL A 568 1.15 17.63 -40.82
CA VAL A 568 1.64 16.53 -39.98
C VAL A 568 1.24 15.18 -40.53
N ALA A 569 -0.03 15.00 -40.90
CA ALA A 569 -0.53 13.76 -41.51
C ALA A 569 0.25 13.41 -42.79
N SER A 570 0.61 14.42 -43.59
CA SER A 570 1.45 14.25 -44.79
C SER A 570 2.87 13.79 -44.43
N VAL A 571 3.50 14.41 -43.42
CA VAL A 571 4.82 14.02 -42.91
C VAL A 571 4.80 12.58 -42.39
N GLU A 572 3.79 12.22 -41.59
CA GLU A 572 3.64 10.86 -41.09
C GLU A 572 3.48 9.84 -42.21
N SER A 573 2.65 10.13 -43.21
CA SER A 573 2.46 9.27 -44.38
C SER A 573 3.79 9.00 -45.11
N VAL A 574 4.58 10.05 -45.38
CA VAL A 574 5.89 9.92 -46.04
C VAL A 574 6.87 9.11 -45.19
N VAL A 575 6.93 9.37 -43.88
CA VAL A 575 7.84 8.67 -42.97
C VAL A 575 7.46 7.19 -42.85
N LEU A 576 6.17 6.88 -42.69
CA LEU A 576 5.68 5.50 -42.57
C LEU A 576 5.90 4.72 -43.87
N ALA A 577 5.65 5.33 -45.03
CA ALA A 577 5.92 4.71 -46.32
C ALA A 577 7.41 4.37 -46.52
N ARG A 578 8.31 5.27 -46.09
CA ARG A 578 9.76 5.00 -46.11
C ARG A 578 10.16 3.90 -45.13
N TRP A 579 9.53 3.84 -43.97
CA TRP A 579 9.78 2.80 -42.97
C TRP A 579 9.34 1.42 -43.45
N GLN A 580 8.15 1.31 -44.04
CA GLN A 580 7.64 0.06 -44.62
C GLN A 580 8.57 -0.50 -45.70
N LYS A 581 9.13 0.37 -46.55
CA LYS A 581 10.15 -0.03 -47.53
C LYS A 581 11.39 -0.62 -46.87
N LEU A 582 11.90 0.00 -45.80
CA LEU A 582 13.07 -0.52 -45.07
C LEU A 582 12.80 -1.87 -44.41
N ASP A 583 11.62 -2.05 -43.80
CA ASP A 583 11.22 -3.33 -43.20
C ASP A 583 11.08 -4.43 -44.29
N ALA A 584 10.54 -4.11 -45.47
CA ALA A 584 10.43 -5.03 -46.60
C ALA A 584 11.81 -5.49 -47.11
N PHE A 585 12.75 -4.54 -47.31
CA PHE A 585 14.12 -4.85 -47.72
C PHE A 585 14.90 -5.67 -46.69
N ALA A 586 14.61 -5.51 -45.39
CA ALA A 586 15.21 -6.32 -44.33
C ALA A 586 14.64 -7.76 -44.34
N GLY A 587 13.32 -7.91 -44.57
CA GLY A 587 12.67 -9.21 -44.67
C GLY A 587 13.12 -10.05 -45.88
N GLU A 588 13.34 -9.42 -47.03
CA GLU A 588 13.87 -10.12 -48.22
C GLU A 588 15.32 -10.59 -48.04
N ARG A 589 16.16 -9.82 -47.32
CA ARG A 589 17.53 -10.22 -46.96
C ARG A 589 17.59 -11.37 -45.97
N GLY A 590 16.66 -11.44 -45.01
CA GLY A 590 16.56 -12.57 -44.08
C GLY A 590 16.22 -13.88 -44.80
N LYS A 591 15.23 -13.84 -45.70
CA LYS A 591 14.80 -15.02 -46.48
C LYS A 591 15.85 -15.53 -47.49
N THR A 592 16.70 -14.65 -48.00
CA THR A 592 17.79 -15.04 -48.91
C THR A 592 18.99 -15.62 -48.17
N ALA A 593 19.26 -15.19 -46.93
CA ALA A 593 20.27 -15.81 -46.07
C ALA A 593 19.84 -17.21 -45.59
N GLU A 594 18.58 -17.39 -45.18
CA GLU A 594 18.03 -18.67 -44.70
C GLU A 594 18.00 -19.73 -45.82
N LYS A 595 17.66 -19.33 -47.06
CA LYS A 595 17.78 -20.21 -48.25
C LYS A 595 19.22 -20.52 -48.66
N GLY A 596 20.20 -19.73 -48.24
CA GLY A 596 21.62 -19.98 -48.50
C GLY A 596 22.24 -21.01 -47.55
N GLU A 597 21.67 -21.18 -46.36
CA GLU A 597 22.07 -22.19 -45.37
C GLU A 597 21.43 -23.57 -45.62
N GLU A 598 20.18 -23.63 -46.09
CA GLU A 598 19.54 -24.91 -46.47
C GLU A 598 20.20 -25.62 -47.65
N VAL A 599 21.01 -24.92 -48.46
CA VAL A 599 21.71 -25.49 -49.64
C VAL A 599 23.10 -26.04 -49.27
N LYS A 600 23.50 -26.00 -47.99
CA LYS A 600 24.81 -26.48 -47.51
C LYS A 600 24.76 -27.71 -46.60
N VAL A 601 23.63 -28.40 -46.48
CA VAL A 601 23.52 -29.69 -45.76
C VAL A 601 23.50 -30.86 -46.74
#